data_AF-A0A0F2NZR6-F1
#
_entry.id   AF-A0A0F2NZR6-F1
#
_cell.length_a   1.000
_cell.length_b   1.000
_cell.length_c   1.000
_cell.angle_alpha   90.00
_cell.angle_beta   90.00
_cell.angle_gamma   90.00
#
_symmetry.space_group_name_H-M   'P 1'
#
loop_
_entity.id
_entity.type
_entity.pdbx_description
1 polymer ?
#
loop_
_entity_poly.entity_id
_entity_poly.type
_entity_poly.pdbx_seq_one_letter_code
_entity_poly.pdbx_strand_id
1 'polypeptide(L)'
;MSFDFIEHKESNNLIPLKIENKERYYLDLLNIEHSWTGRLDAQLANTFILESNQLLINAITLFEQGYFDCAYYSLRQSLEVSTTMTYLIDNDEETRSKELRKWKDQGHFPMYGQMIKFLDANQTVFSDIKEQMSEYFEDLNTVKKKLNKYVHKQGFNTFYISKNHPLNRKKDQSNFIAEFESFMKKCIGAVAVFRLTIDPFPILLMDEDMYSRTEDTMTKGYNDDFIEQYIGTEHIECYKKTEMYLNHYNSLIQEEAKESYTSDVVKNQFIDKEHIDNILKQKHLLSQHDLVAVVLCGFSKKVSKIYCIGGLHMYFSSTKSTRDNWSWSSEDFKNFESSKNAFNQTYDESFISFIELYGESYFMEHNEKLDENEIKELEILKILHTTMAKK
;
A
#
# COMPACT_ATOMS: atom_id res chain seq x y z
N MET A 1 -44.43 22.21 -1.82
CA MET A 1 -43.18 21.94 -2.58
C MET A 1 -43.46 22.24 -4.03
N SER A 2 -42.70 23.14 -4.65
CA SER A 2 -42.75 23.35 -6.10
C SER A 2 -42.17 22.13 -6.80
N PHE A 3 -42.81 21.67 -7.86
CA PHE A 3 -42.25 20.63 -8.72
C PHE A 3 -40.98 21.17 -9.39
N ASP A 4 -39.84 20.56 -9.11
CA ASP A 4 -38.60 20.85 -9.83
C ASP A 4 -38.57 20.00 -11.10
N PHE A 5 -38.83 20.65 -12.23
CA PHE A 5 -38.83 20.01 -13.54
C PHE A 5 -37.44 19.48 -13.92
N ILE A 6 -36.37 20.18 -13.53
CA ILE A 6 -35.00 19.82 -13.91
C ILE A 6 -34.61 18.56 -13.12
N GLU A 7 -34.75 18.58 -11.80
CA GLU A 7 -34.46 17.44 -10.93
C GLU A 7 -35.28 16.20 -11.36
N HIS A 8 -36.56 16.40 -11.68
CA HIS A 8 -37.40 15.32 -12.20
C HIS A 8 -36.84 14.76 -13.51
N LYS A 9 -36.45 15.60 -14.47
CA LYS A 9 -35.92 15.14 -15.77
C LYS A 9 -34.60 14.39 -15.64
N GLU A 10 -33.72 14.84 -14.76
CA GLU A 10 -32.41 14.23 -14.52
C GLU A 10 -32.53 12.87 -13.82
N SER A 11 -33.45 12.74 -12.87
CA SER A 11 -33.62 11.52 -12.06
C SER A 11 -34.66 10.53 -12.59
N ASN A 12 -35.52 10.92 -13.56
CA ASN A 12 -36.73 10.17 -13.91
C ASN A 12 -36.49 8.68 -14.21
N ASN A 13 -35.36 8.34 -14.85
CA ASN A 13 -35.02 6.97 -15.24
C ASN A 13 -33.90 6.32 -14.41
N LEU A 14 -33.35 7.05 -13.44
CA LEU A 14 -32.37 6.51 -12.52
C LEU A 14 -33.12 5.73 -11.42
N ILE A 15 -32.60 4.56 -11.10
CA ILE A 15 -33.12 3.73 -10.02
C ILE A 15 -31.97 3.55 -9.04
N PRO A 16 -31.91 4.37 -7.98
CA PRO A 16 -30.92 4.17 -6.94
C PRO A 16 -31.09 2.78 -6.31
N LEU A 17 -29.97 2.11 -6.08
CA LEU A 17 -29.91 0.81 -5.41
C LEU A 17 -28.93 0.90 -4.24
N LYS A 18 -29.03 -0.01 -3.29
CA LYS A 18 -28.12 -0.05 -2.14
C LYS A 18 -27.26 -1.30 -2.20
N ILE A 19 -25.97 -1.13 -1.92
CA ILE A 19 -25.03 -2.24 -1.71
C ILE A 19 -24.86 -2.36 -0.19
N GLU A 20 -25.37 -3.44 0.40
CA GLU A 20 -25.45 -3.56 1.86
C GLU A 20 -24.06 -3.59 2.53
N ASN A 21 -23.07 -4.24 1.92
CA ASN A 21 -21.73 -4.44 2.51
C ASN A 21 -20.65 -3.50 1.95
N LYS A 22 -21.00 -2.28 1.53
CA LYS A 22 -20.03 -1.37 0.87
C LYS A 22 -18.86 -0.95 1.75
N GLU A 23 -19.06 -0.84 3.06
CA GLU A 23 -17.98 -0.52 4.01
C GLU A 23 -16.89 -1.59 3.99
N ARG A 24 -17.28 -2.86 3.87
CA ARG A 24 -16.32 -3.97 3.75
C ARG A 24 -15.52 -3.86 2.46
N TYR A 25 -16.16 -3.53 1.33
CA TYR A 25 -15.42 -3.30 0.08
C TYR A 25 -14.37 -2.17 0.25
N TYR A 26 -14.73 -1.04 0.86
CA TYR A 26 -13.77 0.04 1.08
C TYR A 26 -12.61 -0.35 2.00
N LEU A 27 -12.87 -1.09 3.07
CA LEU A 27 -11.81 -1.61 3.93
C LEU A 27 -10.92 -2.60 3.19
N ASP A 28 -11.49 -3.48 2.37
CA ASP A 28 -10.74 -4.48 1.62
C ASP A 28 -9.85 -3.83 0.55
N LEU A 29 -10.32 -2.74 -0.09
CA LEU A 29 -9.53 -1.95 -1.02
C LEU A 29 -8.27 -1.34 -0.39
N LEU A 30 -8.22 -1.16 0.94
CA LEU A 30 -6.99 -0.74 1.63
C LEU A 30 -5.85 -1.74 1.47
N ASN A 31 -6.12 -3.02 1.22
CA ASN A 31 -5.07 -4.01 0.89
C ASN A 31 -4.34 -3.61 -0.40
N ILE A 32 -5.08 -3.10 -1.38
CA ILE A 32 -4.51 -2.62 -2.65
C ILE A 32 -3.80 -1.28 -2.39
N GLU A 33 -4.43 -0.35 -1.68
CA GLU A 33 -3.83 0.96 -1.37
C GLU A 33 -2.57 0.88 -0.52
N HIS A 34 -2.42 -0.12 0.35
CA HIS A 34 -1.23 -0.31 1.17
C HIS A 34 -0.19 -1.27 0.54
N SER A 35 -0.44 -1.74 -0.68
CA SER A 35 0.51 -2.61 -1.40
C SER A 35 1.56 -1.84 -2.20
N TRP A 36 1.95 -0.63 -1.77
CA TRP A 36 2.86 0.24 -2.53
C TRP A 36 4.17 -0.46 -2.87
N THR A 37 4.60 -0.39 -4.13
CA THR A 37 5.93 -0.88 -4.48
C THR A 37 6.99 0.10 -3.97
N GLY A 38 8.02 -0.44 -3.32
CA GLY A 38 9.24 0.29 -2.96
C GLY A 38 10.23 0.46 -4.11
N ARG A 39 9.98 -0.18 -5.26
CA ARG A 39 10.86 -0.14 -6.42
C ARG A 39 10.94 1.27 -7.00
N LEU A 40 12.13 1.87 -6.95
CA LEU A 40 12.39 3.21 -7.50
C LEU A 40 12.08 3.29 -9.00
N ASP A 41 12.38 2.22 -9.75
CA ASP A 41 12.16 2.14 -11.20
C ASP A 41 10.69 1.95 -11.58
N ALA A 42 9.82 1.61 -10.62
CA ALA A 42 8.40 1.33 -10.83
C ALA A 42 7.48 2.21 -9.97
N GLN A 43 7.96 3.31 -9.39
CA GLN A 43 7.13 4.19 -8.53
C GLN A 43 5.85 4.69 -9.21
N LEU A 44 5.90 4.90 -10.53
CA LEU A 44 4.73 5.29 -11.33
C LEU A 44 3.57 4.28 -11.19
N ALA A 45 3.87 3.00 -10.96
CA ALA A 45 2.89 1.96 -10.74
C ALA A 45 1.91 2.31 -9.63
N ASN A 46 2.41 2.89 -8.54
CA ASN A 46 1.58 3.26 -7.39
C ASN A 46 0.46 4.21 -7.82
N THR A 47 0.72 5.14 -8.76
CA THR A 47 -0.33 6.01 -9.33
C THR A 47 -1.40 5.23 -10.08
N PHE A 48 -1.02 4.25 -10.91
CA PHE A 48 -2.00 3.43 -11.64
C PHE A 48 -2.80 2.52 -10.70
N ILE A 49 -2.17 1.98 -9.66
CA ILE A 49 -2.85 1.15 -8.64
C ILE A 49 -3.91 1.98 -7.91
N LEU A 50 -3.54 3.18 -7.45
CA LEU A 50 -4.47 4.09 -6.77
C LEU A 50 -5.59 4.57 -7.70
N GLU A 51 -5.30 4.86 -8.97
CA GLU A 51 -6.34 5.22 -9.95
C GLU A 51 -7.30 4.05 -10.20
N SER A 52 -6.78 2.83 -10.36
CA SER A 52 -7.61 1.62 -10.45
C SER A 52 -8.48 1.44 -9.21
N ASN A 53 -7.93 1.71 -8.02
CA ASN A 53 -8.67 1.64 -6.76
C ASN A 53 -9.80 2.68 -6.70
N GLN A 54 -9.51 3.92 -7.08
CA GLN A 54 -10.49 5.00 -7.15
C GLN A 54 -11.62 4.66 -8.13
N LEU A 55 -11.32 4.02 -9.26
CA LEU A 55 -12.33 3.56 -10.21
C LEU A 55 -13.26 2.49 -9.61
N LEU A 56 -12.75 1.60 -8.75
CA LEU A 56 -13.57 0.62 -8.03
C LEU A 56 -14.50 1.31 -7.01
N ILE A 57 -14.00 2.32 -6.27
CA ILE A 57 -14.81 3.15 -5.36
C ILE A 57 -15.89 3.92 -6.13
N ASN A 58 -15.53 4.51 -7.27
CA ASN A 58 -16.45 5.22 -8.15
C ASN A 58 -17.53 4.28 -8.67
N ALA A 59 -17.20 3.03 -9.01
CA ALA A 59 -18.17 2.06 -9.47
C ALA A 59 -19.27 1.80 -8.43
N ILE A 60 -18.90 1.63 -7.15
CA ILE A 60 -19.86 1.47 -6.04
C ILE A 60 -20.79 2.69 -5.96
N THR A 61 -20.21 3.89 -5.92
CA THR A 61 -20.96 5.15 -5.77
C THR A 61 -21.92 5.36 -6.94
N LEU A 62 -21.45 5.19 -8.17
CA LEU A 62 -22.24 5.35 -9.39
C LEU A 62 -23.35 4.31 -9.47
N PHE A 63 -23.09 3.07 -9.03
CA PHE A 63 -24.11 2.02 -9.01
C PHE A 63 -25.23 2.38 -8.02
N GLU A 64 -24.88 2.85 -6.82
CA GLU A 64 -25.89 3.23 -5.83
C GLU A 64 -26.74 4.44 -6.27
N GLN A 65 -26.13 5.38 -7.00
CA GLN A 65 -26.84 6.51 -7.63
C GLN A 65 -27.74 6.08 -8.81
N GLY A 66 -27.63 4.83 -9.25
CA GLY A 66 -28.39 4.29 -10.36
C GLY A 66 -27.73 4.47 -11.73
N TYR A 67 -26.55 5.09 -11.82
CA TYR A 67 -25.78 5.29 -13.07
C TYR A 67 -25.08 4.00 -13.51
N PHE A 68 -25.85 2.97 -13.83
CA PHE A 68 -25.33 1.62 -13.98
C PHE A 68 -24.25 1.49 -15.05
N ASP A 69 -24.42 1.99 -16.28
CA ASP A 69 -23.35 1.88 -17.30
C ASP A 69 -22.08 2.61 -16.90
N CYS A 70 -22.16 3.75 -16.21
CA CYS A 70 -20.99 4.42 -15.67
C CYS A 70 -20.30 3.53 -14.63
N ALA A 71 -21.06 2.89 -13.74
CA ALA A 71 -20.51 1.95 -12.76
C ALA A 71 -19.81 0.75 -13.42
N TYR A 72 -20.46 0.11 -14.39
CA TYR A 72 -19.88 -0.99 -15.17
C TYR A 72 -18.67 -0.53 -16.01
N TYR A 73 -18.69 0.71 -16.50
CA TYR A 73 -17.57 1.32 -17.21
C TYR A 73 -16.38 1.54 -16.26
N SER A 74 -16.60 2.03 -15.05
CA SER A 74 -15.55 2.18 -14.03
C SER A 74 -14.92 0.84 -13.65
N LEU A 75 -15.73 -0.24 -13.49
CA LEU A 75 -15.20 -1.60 -13.29
C LEU A 75 -14.34 -2.07 -14.48
N ARG A 76 -14.76 -1.78 -15.71
CA ARG A 76 -14.01 -2.12 -16.92
C ARG A 76 -12.71 -1.31 -17.01
N GLN A 77 -12.78 -0.03 -16.67
CA GLN A 77 -11.67 0.91 -16.76
C GLN A 77 -10.58 0.60 -15.72
N SER A 78 -10.94 0.13 -14.51
CA SER A 78 -9.92 -0.31 -13.54
C SER A 78 -9.06 -1.46 -14.10
N LEU A 79 -9.65 -2.40 -14.85
CA LEU A 79 -8.90 -3.45 -15.55
C LEU A 79 -7.99 -2.87 -16.64
N GLU A 80 -8.45 -1.86 -17.39
CA GLU A 80 -7.66 -1.21 -18.45
C GLU A 80 -6.49 -0.40 -17.90
N VAL A 81 -6.69 0.29 -16.78
CA VAL A 81 -5.65 1.04 -16.06
C VAL A 81 -4.60 0.08 -15.50
N SER A 82 -5.01 -1.01 -14.85
CA SER A 82 -4.08 -2.04 -14.34
C SER A 82 -3.34 -2.79 -15.46
N THR A 83 -3.98 -2.99 -16.62
CA THR A 83 -3.30 -3.54 -17.79
C THR A 83 -2.29 -2.55 -18.37
N THR A 84 -2.62 -1.26 -18.40
CA THR A 84 -1.70 -0.20 -18.85
C THR A 84 -0.46 -0.14 -17.96
N MET A 85 -0.66 -0.19 -16.64
CA MET A 85 0.43 -0.30 -15.67
C MET A 85 1.36 -1.46 -15.97
N THR A 86 0.78 -2.66 -16.13
CA THR A 86 1.53 -3.88 -16.43
C THR A 86 2.29 -3.75 -17.74
N TYR A 87 1.61 -3.30 -18.80
CA TYR A 87 2.23 -3.02 -20.09
C TYR A 87 3.42 -2.06 -19.97
N LEU A 88 3.32 -1.00 -19.17
CA LEU A 88 4.42 -0.05 -19.03
C LEU A 88 5.59 -0.63 -18.22
N ILE A 89 5.32 -1.36 -17.14
CA ILE A 89 6.35 -1.81 -16.19
C ILE A 89 7.10 -3.05 -16.68
N ASP A 90 6.40 -3.95 -17.38
CA ASP A 90 6.93 -5.21 -17.89
C ASP A 90 7.77 -5.02 -19.17
N ASN A 91 7.95 -3.75 -19.61
CA ASN A 91 8.86 -3.35 -20.69
C ASN A 91 10.21 -2.90 -20.14
N ASP A 92 11.25 -3.01 -20.96
CA ASP A 92 12.58 -2.43 -20.66
C ASP A 92 12.52 -0.89 -20.50
N GLU A 93 13.53 -0.30 -19.86
CA GLU A 93 13.53 1.12 -19.50
C GLU A 93 13.37 2.06 -20.71
N GLU A 94 13.98 1.74 -21.85
CA GLU A 94 13.91 2.57 -23.06
C GLU A 94 12.49 2.52 -23.65
N THR A 95 11.95 1.31 -23.83
CA THR A 95 10.59 1.11 -24.33
C THR A 95 9.56 1.72 -23.40
N ARG A 96 9.69 1.47 -22.08
CA ARG A 96 8.84 2.03 -21.03
C ARG A 96 8.81 3.55 -21.08
N SER A 97 9.97 4.19 -21.17
CA SER A 97 10.07 5.66 -21.24
C SER A 97 9.38 6.24 -22.48
N LYS A 98 9.57 5.60 -23.64
CA LYS A 98 8.95 6.00 -24.91
C LYS A 98 7.43 5.85 -24.87
N GLU A 99 6.93 4.69 -24.43
CA GLU A 99 5.50 4.41 -24.38
C GLU A 99 4.82 5.27 -23.31
N LEU A 100 5.45 5.47 -22.15
CA LEU A 100 4.96 6.37 -21.13
C LEU A 100 4.84 7.81 -21.64
N ARG A 101 5.81 8.29 -22.43
CA ARG A 101 5.72 9.62 -23.03
C ARG A 101 4.52 9.73 -23.96
N LYS A 102 4.29 8.74 -24.83
CA LYS A 102 3.09 8.72 -25.70
C LYS A 102 1.81 8.75 -24.88
N TRP A 103 1.75 7.98 -23.79
CA TRP A 103 0.59 7.94 -22.90
C TRP A 103 0.35 9.30 -22.23
N LYS A 104 1.39 9.93 -21.69
CA LYS A 104 1.33 11.27 -21.08
C LYS A 104 0.91 12.36 -22.07
N ASP A 105 1.42 12.28 -23.30
CA ASP A 105 1.11 13.21 -24.39
C ASP A 105 -0.29 12.95 -25.00
N GLN A 106 -1.05 11.99 -24.46
CA GLN A 106 -2.35 11.54 -25.00
C GLN A 106 -2.28 11.16 -26.49
N GLY A 107 -1.13 10.65 -26.91
CA GLY A 107 -0.87 10.21 -28.27
C GLY A 107 -1.51 8.87 -28.59
N HIS A 108 -1.20 8.33 -29.77
CA HIS A 108 -1.63 6.97 -30.12
C HIS A 108 -1.02 5.95 -29.16
N PHE A 109 -1.88 5.23 -28.44
CA PHE A 109 -1.51 4.26 -27.42
C PHE A 109 -2.28 2.95 -27.64
N PRO A 110 -1.68 1.77 -27.41
CA PRO A 110 -2.36 0.49 -27.62
C PRO A 110 -3.60 0.36 -26.73
N MET A 111 -4.68 -0.13 -27.32
CA MET A 111 -5.87 -0.53 -26.56
C MET A 111 -5.58 -1.80 -25.76
N TYR A 112 -6.42 -2.09 -24.77
CA TYR A 112 -6.32 -3.30 -23.93
C TYR A 112 -5.96 -4.56 -24.71
N GLY A 113 -6.69 -4.86 -25.79
CA GLY A 113 -6.50 -6.11 -26.54
C GLY A 113 -5.13 -6.18 -27.25
N GLN A 114 -4.55 -5.03 -27.58
CA GLN A 114 -3.21 -4.94 -28.14
C GLN A 114 -2.15 -5.10 -27.04
N MET A 115 -2.37 -4.47 -25.88
CA MET A 115 -1.47 -4.62 -24.72
C MET A 115 -1.39 -6.06 -24.23
N ILE A 116 -2.53 -6.75 -24.06
CA ILE A 116 -2.52 -8.17 -23.64
C ILE A 116 -1.81 -9.06 -24.66
N LYS A 117 -2.06 -8.88 -25.96
CA LYS A 117 -1.36 -9.64 -27.00
C LYS A 117 0.15 -9.40 -26.97
N PHE A 118 0.56 -8.17 -26.68
CA PHE A 118 1.98 -7.83 -26.54
C PHE A 118 2.58 -8.53 -25.31
N LEU A 119 1.94 -8.42 -24.15
CA LEU A 119 2.39 -9.05 -22.92
C LEU A 119 2.49 -10.58 -23.06
N ASP A 120 1.50 -11.22 -23.70
CA ASP A 120 1.51 -12.67 -23.97
C ASP A 120 2.67 -13.10 -24.87
N ALA A 121 3.06 -12.27 -25.84
CA ALA A 121 4.01 -12.65 -26.89
C ALA A 121 5.48 -12.48 -26.49
N ASN A 122 5.78 -11.70 -25.46
CA ASN A 122 7.15 -11.26 -25.15
C ASN A 122 7.76 -11.94 -23.91
N GLN A 123 7.26 -13.11 -23.48
CA GLN A 123 7.76 -13.86 -22.31
C GLN A 123 7.93 -12.98 -21.07
N THR A 124 6.98 -12.07 -20.87
CA THR A 124 7.04 -11.07 -19.80
C THR A 124 6.61 -11.68 -18.46
N VAL A 125 6.81 -10.97 -17.35
CA VAL A 125 6.36 -11.42 -16.02
C VAL A 125 4.85 -11.72 -16.04
N PHE A 126 4.08 -10.88 -16.72
CA PHE A 126 2.66 -11.11 -16.93
C PHE A 126 2.36 -12.44 -17.64
N SER A 127 3.15 -12.81 -18.65
CA SER A 127 2.88 -14.04 -19.41
C SER A 127 3.05 -15.30 -18.56
N ASP A 128 4.05 -15.36 -17.69
CA ASP A 128 4.26 -16.46 -16.74
C ASP A 128 3.13 -16.49 -15.68
N ILE A 129 2.80 -15.34 -15.08
CA ILE A 129 1.66 -15.22 -14.15
C ILE A 129 0.37 -15.75 -14.80
N LYS A 130 0.12 -15.36 -16.05
CA LYS A 130 -1.08 -15.78 -16.79
C LYS A 130 -1.07 -17.28 -17.12
N GLU A 131 0.09 -17.84 -17.43
CA GLU A 131 0.24 -19.28 -17.67
C GLU A 131 -0.05 -20.08 -16.39
N GLN A 132 0.62 -19.73 -15.28
CA GLN A 132 0.42 -20.41 -14.00
C GLN A 132 -1.01 -20.25 -13.47
N MET A 133 -1.60 -19.06 -13.60
CA MET A 133 -2.96 -18.74 -13.16
C MET A 133 -4.00 -18.82 -14.29
N SER A 134 -3.85 -19.74 -15.23
CA SER A 134 -4.70 -19.82 -16.44
C SER A 134 -6.21 -19.77 -16.16
N GLU A 135 -6.70 -20.58 -15.22
CA GLU A 135 -8.13 -20.61 -14.83
C GLU A 135 -8.63 -19.23 -14.35
N TYR A 136 -7.81 -18.51 -13.58
CA TYR A 136 -8.12 -17.17 -13.10
C TYR A 136 -8.34 -16.18 -14.27
N PHE A 137 -7.45 -16.22 -15.26
CA PHE A 137 -7.52 -15.32 -16.41
C PHE A 137 -8.63 -15.69 -17.41
N GLU A 138 -9.01 -16.96 -17.50
CA GLU A 138 -10.19 -17.40 -18.25
C GLU A 138 -11.48 -16.84 -17.65
N ASP A 139 -11.60 -16.90 -16.33
CA ASP A 139 -12.67 -16.31 -15.55
C ASP A 139 -12.74 -14.78 -15.74
N LEU A 140 -11.60 -14.11 -15.61
CA LEU A 140 -11.49 -12.66 -15.78
C LEU A 140 -11.90 -12.24 -17.21
N ASN A 141 -11.53 -13.01 -18.23
CA ASN A 141 -11.96 -12.76 -19.60
C ASN A 141 -13.48 -12.90 -19.77
N THR A 142 -14.10 -13.86 -19.07
CA THR A 142 -15.56 -14.02 -19.04
C THR A 142 -16.25 -12.82 -18.38
N VAL A 143 -15.72 -12.36 -17.24
CA VAL A 143 -16.21 -11.14 -16.55
C VAL A 143 -16.11 -9.94 -17.48
N LYS A 144 -14.96 -9.72 -18.11
CA LYS A 144 -14.75 -8.60 -19.03
C LYS A 144 -15.75 -8.61 -20.19
N LYS A 145 -16.00 -9.78 -20.80
CA LYS A 145 -17.02 -9.90 -21.87
C LYS A 145 -18.42 -9.53 -21.37
N LYS A 146 -18.76 -9.84 -20.12
CA LYS A 146 -20.04 -9.44 -19.50
C LYS A 146 -20.08 -7.93 -19.20
N LEU A 147 -19.01 -7.34 -18.66
CA LEU A 147 -18.91 -5.88 -18.45
C LEU A 147 -19.13 -5.11 -19.77
N ASN A 148 -18.52 -5.57 -20.86
CA ASN A 148 -18.71 -4.97 -22.19
C ASN A 148 -20.18 -4.94 -22.64
N LYS A 149 -20.99 -5.95 -22.30
CA LYS A 149 -22.42 -5.95 -22.64
C LYS A 149 -23.14 -4.81 -21.94
N TYR A 150 -22.82 -4.53 -20.68
CA TYR A 150 -23.42 -3.43 -19.92
C TYR A 150 -22.99 -2.06 -20.45
N VAL A 151 -21.70 -1.87 -20.70
CA VAL A 151 -21.14 -0.62 -21.23
C VAL A 151 -21.70 -0.30 -22.62
N HIS A 152 -21.79 -1.31 -23.51
CA HIS A 152 -22.32 -1.12 -24.86
C HIS A 152 -23.84 -1.26 -24.95
N LYS A 153 -24.54 -1.28 -23.80
CA LYS A 153 -26.00 -1.36 -23.71
C LYS A 153 -26.60 -2.52 -24.54
N GLN A 154 -25.97 -3.69 -24.49
CA GLN A 154 -26.42 -4.86 -25.23
C GLN A 154 -27.52 -5.61 -24.45
N GLY A 155 -28.74 -5.53 -24.96
CA GLY A 155 -29.94 -6.16 -24.38
C GLY A 155 -30.76 -5.19 -23.53
N PHE A 156 -32.10 -5.34 -23.55
CA PHE A 156 -33.01 -4.39 -22.90
C PHE A 156 -32.79 -4.25 -21.39
N ASN A 157 -32.31 -5.29 -20.72
CA ASN A 157 -31.99 -5.25 -19.28
C ASN A 157 -30.88 -4.25 -18.92
N THR A 158 -30.12 -3.74 -19.89
CA THR A 158 -29.08 -2.71 -19.71
C THR A 158 -29.61 -1.28 -19.90
N PHE A 159 -30.84 -1.10 -20.38
CA PHE A 159 -31.44 0.20 -20.65
C PHE A 159 -32.14 0.75 -19.40
N TYR A 160 -31.87 2.02 -19.08
CA TYR A 160 -32.54 2.76 -18.01
C TYR A 160 -34.07 2.74 -18.15
N ILE A 161 -34.57 3.06 -19.35
CA ILE A 161 -36.01 3.14 -19.63
C ILE A 161 -36.67 1.77 -19.41
N SER A 162 -36.03 0.69 -19.82
CA SER A 162 -36.57 -0.66 -19.65
C SER A 162 -36.60 -1.06 -18.18
N LYS A 163 -35.53 -0.80 -17.43
CA LYS A 163 -35.48 -1.07 -15.98
C LYS A 163 -36.53 -0.25 -15.20
N ASN A 164 -36.72 1.02 -15.57
CA ASN A 164 -37.67 1.91 -14.89
C ASN A 164 -39.13 1.70 -15.31
N HIS A 165 -39.38 0.88 -16.33
CA HIS A 165 -40.74 0.53 -16.73
C HIS A 165 -41.54 -0.04 -15.55
N PRO A 166 -42.81 0.35 -15.32
CA PRO A 166 -43.59 -0.06 -14.15
C PRO A 166 -43.67 -1.57 -13.89
N LEU A 167 -43.65 -2.37 -14.97
CA LEU A 167 -43.64 -3.84 -14.88
C LEU A 167 -42.29 -4.42 -14.41
N ASN A 168 -41.19 -3.71 -14.65
CA ASN A 168 -39.84 -4.15 -14.26
C ASN A 168 -39.40 -3.53 -12.93
N ARG A 169 -39.85 -2.32 -12.62
CA ARG A 169 -39.52 -1.63 -11.35
C ARG A 169 -40.00 -2.36 -10.11
N LYS A 170 -41.07 -3.15 -10.24
CA LYS A 170 -41.61 -4.00 -9.15
C LYS A 170 -40.86 -5.33 -9.01
N LYS A 171 -39.98 -5.68 -9.93
CA LYS A 171 -39.19 -6.91 -9.85
C LYS A 171 -38.09 -6.75 -8.81
N ASP A 172 -37.81 -7.84 -8.13
CA ASP A 172 -36.67 -7.95 -7.24
C ASP A 172 -35.37 -7.64 -7.99
N GLN A 173 -34.58 -6.72 -7.44
CA GLN A 173 -33.29 -6.29 -8.00
C GLN A 173 -32.12 -7.04 -7.37
N SER A 174 -32.36 -7.94 -6.40
CA SER A 174 -31.32 -8.68 -5.66
C SER A 174 -30.35 -9.40 -6.60
N ASN A 175 -30.84 -10.05 -7.65
CA ASN A 175 -29.99 -10.71 -8.65
C ASN A 175 -29.10 -9.73 -9.43
N PHE A 176 -29.58 -8.51 -9.69
CA PHE A 176 -28.82 -7.50 -10.42
C PHE A 176 -27.74 -6.86 -9.53
N ILE A 177 -28.07 -6.65 -8.25
CA ILE A 177 -27.09 -6.19 -7.24
C ILE A 177 -26.02 -7.26 -7.05
N ALA A 178 -26.42 -8.52 -6.82
CA ALA A 178 -25.50 -9.63 -6.64
C ALA A 178 -24.59 -9.86 -7.86
N GLU A 179 -25.12 -9.70 -9.08
CA GLU A 179 -24.29 -9.77 -10.30
C GLU A 179 -23.25 -8.64 -10.35
N PHE A 180 -23.66 -7.40 -10.04
CA PHE A 180 -22.72 -6.27 -9.96
C PHE A 180 -21.64 -6.52 -8.90
N GLU A 181 -22.03 -6.94 -7.70
CA GLU A 181 -21.09 -7.28 -6.61
C GLU A 181 -20.13 -8.41 -7.03
N SER A 182 -20.61 -9.42 -7.75
CA SER A 182 -19.76 -10.49 -8.28
C SER A 182 -18.70 -9.95 -9.25
N PHE A 183 -19.07 -9.04 -10.16
CA PHE A 183 -18.08 -8.42 -11.05
C PHE A 183 -17.12 -7.50 -10.31
N MET A 184 -17.63 -6.71 -9.35
CA MET A 184 -16.81 -5.85 -8.52
C MET A 184 -15.74 -6.66 -7.78
N LYS A 185 -16.11 -7.77 -7.13
CA LYS A 185 -15.15 -8.67 -6.47
C LYS A 185 -14.08 -9.17 -7.43
N LYS A 186 -14.49 -9.64 -8.62
CA LYS A 186 -13.54 -10.10 -9.64
C LYS A 186 -12.62 -8.98 -10.15
N CYS A 187 -13.11 -7.74 -10.24
CA CYS A 187 -12.28 -6.58 -10.60
C CYS A 187 -11.31 -6.18 -9.48
N ILE A 188 -11.72 -6.24 -8.21
CA ILE A 188 -10.84 -6.03 -7.04
C ILE A 188 -9.69 -7.03 -7.09
N GLY A 189 -10.02 -8.33 -7.20
CA GLY A 189 -9.03 -9.39 -7.32
C GLY A 189 -8.09 -9.17 -8.51
N ALA A 190 -8.63 -8.74 -9.65
CA ALA A 190 -7.81 -8.53 -10.84
C ALA A 190 -6.81 -7.42 -10.65
N VAL A 191 -7.20 -6.28 -10.06
CA VAL A 191 -6.27 -5.18 -9.73
C VAL A 191 -5.15 -5.69 -8.82
N ALA A 192 -5.47 -6.51 -7.81
CA ALA A 192 -4.48 -7.13 -6.95
C ALA A 192 -3.55 -8.10 -7.71
N VAL A 193 -4.06 -8.96 -8.57
CA VAL A 193 -3.23 -9.85 -9.40
C VAL A 193 -2.34 -9.08 -10.37
N PHE A 194 -2.84 -7.99 -10.99
CA PHE A 194 -2.01 -7.14 -11.84
C PHE A 194 -0.92 -6.41 -11.03
N ARG A 195 -1.17 -6.05 -9.76
CA ARG A 195 -0.13 -5.50 -8.86
C ARG A 195 1.04 -6.47 -8.68
N LEU A 196 0.75 -7.78 -8.67
CA LEU A 196 1.74 -8.84 -8.54
C LEU A 196 2.64 -9.02 -9.78
N THR A 197 2.43 -8.27 -10.86
CA THR A 197 3.34 -8.25 -12.03
C THR A 197 4.60 -7.41 -11.77
N ILE A 198 4.58 -6.57 -10.74
CA ILE A 198 5.65 -5.63 -10.41
C ILE A 198 6.62 -6.25 -9.42
N ASP A 199 6.10 -6.87 -8.37
CA ASP A 199 6.88 -7.61 -7.38
C ASP A 199 5.95 -8.56 -6.59
N PRO A 200 6.51 -9.65 -6.03
CA PRO A 200 5.73 -10.65 -5.30
C PRO A 200 5.49 -10.31 -3.81
N PHE A 201 5.93 -9.13 -3.33
CA PHE A 201 5.89 -8.79 -1.90
C PHE A 201 4.49 -8.85 -1.27
N PRO A 202 3.38 -8.46 -1.93
CA PRO A 202 2.07 -8.57 -1.31
C PRO A 202 1.68 -10.00 -0.94
N ILE A 203 2.22 -11.02 -1.62
CA ILE A 203 2.01 -12.44 -1.29
C ILE A 203 3.14 -12.98 -0.41
N LEU A 204 4.40 -12.62 -0.69
CA LEU A 204 5.54 -13.08 0.12
C LEU A 204 5.42 -12.65 1.59
N LEU A 205 5.01 -11.41 1.83
CA LEU A 205 4.90 -10.85 3.18
C LEU A 205 3.71 -11.40 3.98
N MET A 206 2.88 -12.27 3.37
CA MET A 206 1.87 -13.04 4.11
C MET A 206 2.49 -14.20 4.89
N ASP A 207 3.65 -14.69 4.46
CA ASP A 207 4.38 -15.74 5.16
C ASP A 207 5.22 -15.10 6.27
N GLU A 208 4.93 -15.43 7.52
CA GLU A 208 5.62 -14.90 8.70
C GLU A 208 7.13 -15.15 8.68
N ASP A 209 7.59 -16.29 8.14
CA ASP A 209 9.02 -16.56 8.00
C ASP A 209 9.66 -15.58 6.99
N MET A 210 8.99 -15.35 5.84
CA MET A 210 9.45 -14.37 4.85
C MET A 210 9.38 -12.94 5.35
N TYR A 211 8.34 -12.60 6.11
CA TYR A 211 8.20 -11.31 6.75
C TYR A 211 9.38 -11.01 7.68
N SER A 212 9.81 -11.99 8.48
CA SER A 212 10.95 -11.85 9.40
C SER A 212 12.31 -11.74 8.69
N ARG A 213 12.44 -12.31 7.48
CA ARG A 213 13.68 -12.30 6.69
C ARG A 213 13.84 -11.04 5.85
N THR A 214 12.75 -10.38 5.49
CA THR A 214 12.78 -9.15 4.66
C THR A 214 13.18 -7.91 5.48
N GLU A 215 13.79 -6.94 4.80
CA GLU A 215 14.07 -5.59 5.35
C GLU A 215 12.77 -4.78 5.54
N ASP A 216 12.87 -3.54 6.01
CA ASP A 216 11.72 -2.64 6.05
C ASP A 216 11.20 -2.38 4.62
N THR A 217 9.94 -2.68 4.38
CA THR A 217 9.30 -2.56 3.07
C THR A 217 8.08 -1.66 3.18
N MET A 218 7.93 -0.72 2.23
CA MET A 218 6.70 0.08 2.12
C MET A 218 5.46 -0.79 1.82
N THR A 219 5.66 -1.95 1.20
CA THR A 219 4.60 -2.90 0.88
C THR A 219 4.10 -3.60 2.15
N LYS A 220 2.77 -3.67 2.33
CA LYS A 220 2.14 -4.62 3.26
C LYS A 220 1.67 -5.88 2.53
N GLY A 221 1.74 -7.02 3.22
CA GLY A 221 1.14 -8.26 2.74
C GLY A 221 -0.39 -8.12 2.63
N TYR A 222 -0.99 -8.87 1.70
CA TYR A 222 -2.43 -9.04 1.70
C TYR A 222 -2.88 -9.85 2.92
N ASN A 223 -4.10 -9.63 3.38
CA ASN A 223 -4.68 -10.48 4.43
C ASN A 223 -5.38 -11.71 3.84
N ASP A 224 -5.51 -12.77 4.64
CA ASP A 224 -6.09 -14.04 4.19
C ASP A 224 -7.54 -13.89 3.72
N ASP A 225 -8.36 -13.13 4.45
CA ASP A 225 -9.75 -12.81 4.08
C ASP A 225 -9.83 -12.20 2.66
N PHE A 226 -8.89 -11.31 2.33
CA PHE A 226 -8.83 -10.63 1.04
C PHE A 226 -8.50 -11.62 -0.07
N ILE A 227 -7.53 -12.52 0.17
CA ILE A 227 -7.20 -13.58 -0.79
C ILE A 227 -8.40 -14.47 -1.03
N GLU A 228 -9.03 -15.00 0.03
CA GLU A 228 -10.17 -15.92 -0.08
C GLU A 228 -11.34 -15.26 -0.82
N GLN A 229 -11.61 -13.99 -0.54
CA GLN A 229 -12.75 -13.28 -1.08
C GLN A 229 -12.59 -12.85 -2.55
N TYR A 230 -11.39 -12.41 -2.95
CA TYR A 230 -11.20 -11.69 -4.22
C TYR A 230 -10.34 -12.42 -5.24
N ILE A 231 -9.39 -13.23 -4.81
CA ILE A 231 -8.45 -13.90 -5.70
C ILE A 231 -8.70 -15.40 -5.75
N GLY A 232 -8.84 -16.06 -4.60
CA GLY A 232 -8.89 -17.51 -4.43
C GLY A 232 -7.53 -18.07 -4.01
N THR A 233 -7.50 -18.82 -2.91
CA THR A 233 -6.28 -19.42 -2.35
C THR A 233 -5.60 -20.35 -3.35
N GLU A 234 -6.39 -21.13 -4.08
CA GLU A 234 -5.94 -22.01 -5.17
C GLU A 234 -5.21 -21.25 -6.27
N HIS A 235 -5.66 -20.04 -6.60
CA HIS A 235 -5.03 -19.20 -7.60
C HIS A 235 -3.73 -18.59 -7.09
N ILE A 236 -3.64 -18.25 -5.79
CA ILE A 236 -2.38 -17.83 -5.17
C ILE A 236 -1.36 -18.98 -5.13
N GLU A 237 -1.77 -20.20 -4.84
CA GLU A 237 -0.86 -21.35 -4.90
C GLU A 237 -0.34 -21.62 -6.32
N CYS A 238 -1.11 -21.28 -7.35
CA CYS A 238 -0.60 -21.22 -8.72
C CYS A 238 0.37 -20.06 -8.93
N TYR A 239 0.06 -18.85 -8.45
CA TYR A 239 0.96 -17.70 -8.53
C TYR A 239 2.34 -17.97 -7.89
N LYS A 240 2.39 -18.69 -6.77
CA LYS A 240 3.64 -19.06 -6.08
C LYS A 240 4.57 -19.95 -6.92
N LYS A 241 4.10 -20.49 -8.05
CA LYS A 241 4.90 -21.28 -9.00
C LYS A 241 5.57 -20.42 -10.07
N THR A 242 5.25 -19.13 -10.14
CA THR A 242 5.85 -18.20 -11.10
C THR A 242 7.34 -18.02 -10.82
N GLU A 243 8.10 -17.78 -11.89
CA GLU A 243 9.55 -17.57 -11.80
C GLU A 243 9.87 -16.37 -10.91
N MET A 244 9.11 -15.27 -11.05
CA MET A 244 9.32 -14.08 -10.24
C MET A 244 9.15 -14.36 -8.73
N TYR A 245 8.07 -15.07 -8.34
CA TYR A 245 7.86 -15.42 -6.94
C TYR A 245 8.99 -16.32 -6.42
N LEU A 246 9.30 -17.40 -7.14
CA LEU A 246 10.32 -18.36 -6.72
C LEU A 246 11.71 -17.72 -6.61
N ASN A 247 12.08 -16.83 -7.53
CA ASN A 247 13.36 -16.14 -7.49
C ASN A 247 13.49 -15.24 -6.25
N HIS A 248 12.45 -14.49 -5.90
CA HIS A 248 12.46 -13.66 -4.69
C HIS A 248 12.44 -14.52 -3.42
N TYR A 249 11.59 -15.54 -3.38
CA TYR A 249 11.53 -16.49 -2.26
C TYR A 249 12.89 -17.15 -2.01
N ASN A 250 13.51 -17.71 -3.05
CA ASN A 250 14.79 -18.40 -2.96
C ASN A 250 15.94 -17.47 -2.56
N SER A 251 15.87 -16.18 -2.90
CA SER A 251 16.83 -15.19 -2.41
C SER A 251 16.61 -14.90 -0.92
N LEU A 252 15.37 -14.62 -0.52
CA LEU A 252 15.04 -14.17 0.84
C LEU A 252 15.14 -15.28 1.89
N ILE A 253 14.86 -16.53 1.53
CA ILE A 253 14.99 -17.67 2.46
C ILE A 253 16.43 -17.89 2.94
N GLN A 254 17.43 -17.38 2.20
CA GLN A 254 18.84 -17.45 2.61
C GLN A 254 19.21 -16.39 3.66
N GLU A 255 18.41 -15.34 3.80
CA GLU A 255 18.64 -14.28 4.79
C GLU A 255 18.32 -14.78 6.20
N GLU A 256 19.00 -14.24 7.20
CA GLU A 256 18.73 -14.57 8.60
C GLU A 256 17.34 -14.04 9.02
N ALA A 257 16.53 -14.89 9.64
CA ALA A 257 15.25 -14.50 10.20
C ALA A 257 15.44 -13.61 11.43
N LYS A 258 14.74 -12.47 11.45
CA LYS A 258 14.72 -11.58 12.61
C LYS A 258 13.80 -12.14 13.67
N GLU A 259 14.30 -12.26 14.89
CA GLU A 259 13.49 -12.57 16.06
C GLU A 259 12.42 -11.49 16.27
N SER A 260 11.33 -11.82 16.98
CA SER A 260 10.16 -10.93 17.13
C SER A 260 10.53 -9.49 17.51
N TYR A 261 11.39 -9.31 18.52
CA TYR A 261 11.78 -7.98 18.99
C TYR A 261 12.66 -7.23 17.98
N THR A 262 13.50 -7.92 17.22
CA THR A 262 14.30 -7.32 16.14
C THR A 262 13.42 -6.93 14.97
N SER A 263 12.43 -7.78 14.63
CA SER A 263 11.42 -7.51 13.61
C SER A 263 10.58 -6.28 13.94
N ASP A 264 10.17 -6.11 15.19
CA ASP A 264 9.41 -4.92 15.62
C ASP A 264 10.19 -3.62 15.42
N VAL A 265 11.50 -3.63 15.65
CA VAL A 265 12.34 -2.45 15.40
C VAL A 265 12.36 -2.13 13.90
N VAL A 266 12.66 -3.13 13.07
CA VAL A 266 12.86 -2.93 11.63
C VAL A 266 11.54 -2.59 10.92
N LYS A 267 10.44 -3.29 11.26
CA LYS A 267 9.18 -3.24 10.52
C LYS A 267 8.17 -2.22 11.08
N ASN A 268 8.18 -2.04 12.40
CA ASN A 268 7.18 -1.26 13.12
C ASN A 268 7.79 -0.03 13.80
N GLN A 269 9.10 0.17 13.67
CA GLN A 269 9.87 1.21 14.36
C GLN A 269 9.59 1.21 15.87
N PHE A 270 9.36 0.03 16.45
CA PHE A 270 9.02 -0.15 17.85
C PHE A 270 10.15 -0.85 18.62
N ILE A 271 10.55 -0.26 19.75
CA ILE A 271 11.65 -0.73 20.58
C ILE A 271 11.12 -1.12 21.96
N ASP A 272 11.09 -2.42 22.25
CA ASP A 272 10.81 -2.89 23.59
C ASP A 272 12.04 -2.80 24.49
N LYS A 273 11.99 -1.86 25.44
CA LYS A 273 13.09 -1.56 26.37
C LYS A 273 13.39 -2.70 27.35
N GLU A 274 12.46 -3.60 27.59
CA GLU A 274 12.71 -4.78 28.44
C GLU A 274 13.51 -5.86 27.72
N HIS A 275 13.62 -5.77 26.39
CA HIS A 275 14.23 -6.77 25.53
C HIS A 275 15.38 -6.23 24.66
N ILE A 276 16.00 -5.12 25.06
CA ILE A 276 17.16 -4.52 24.37
C ILE A 276 18.28 -5.53 24.16
N ASP A 277 18.62 -6.32 25.18
CA ASP A 277 19.67 -7.34 25.08
C ASP A 277 19.35 -8.42 24.03
N ASN A 278 18.06 -8.71 23.81
CA ASN A 278 17.64 -9.65 22.77
C ASN A 278 17.78 -9.03 21.37
N ILE A 279 17.34 -7.78 21.22
CA ILE A 279 17.49 -7.02 19.97
C ILE A 279 18.97 -6.92 19.58
N LEU A 280 19.84 -6.59 20.53
CA LEU A 280 21.28 -6.41 20.30
C LEU A 280 22.03 -7.71 19.95
N LYS A 281 21.46 -8.90 20.23
CA LYS A 281 22.02 -10.17 19.72
C LYS A 281 21.99 -10.24 18.19
N GLN A 282 21.02 -9.59 17.56
CA GLN A 282 20.88 -9.49 16.10
C GLN A 282 21.19 -8.08 15.57
N LYS A 283 22.09 -7.35 16.25
CA LYS A 283 22.46 -5.97 15.84
C LYS A 283 23.00 -5.84 14.41
N HIS A 284 23.51 -6.92 13.81
CA HIS A 284 23.98 -6.94 12.42
C HIS A 284 22.84 -6.93 11.40
N LEU A 285 21.60 -7.20 11.81
CA LEU A 285 20.40 -7.11 10.99
C LEU A 285 19.69 -5.75 11.10
N LEU A 286 20.21 -4.84 11.93
CA LEU A 286 19.67 -3.51 12.13
C LEU A 286 20.38 -2.51 11.21
N SER A 287 19.62 -1.58 10.65
CA SER A 287 20.22 -0.41 9.99
C SER A 287 20.97 0.46 11.02
N GLN A 288 21.77 1.41 10.53
CA GLN A 288 22.45 2.35 11.43
C GLN A 288 21.46 3.13 12.30
N HIS A 289 20.34 3.57 11.73
CA HIS A 289 19.32 4.31 12.47
C HIS A 289 18.62 3.42 13.50
N ASP A 290 18.30 2.17 13.15
CA ASP A 290 17.68 1.22 14.06
C ASP A 290 18.59 0.96 15.27
N LEU A 291 19.88 0.69 15.01
CA LEU A 291 20.84 0.41 16.07
C LEU A 291 21.02 1.61 17.00
N VAL A 292 21.16 2.82 16.45
CA VAL A 292 21.27 4.04 17.26
C VAL A 292 19.99 4.26 18.08
N ALA A 293 18.82 4.09 17.47
CA ALA A 293 17.55 4.23 18.18
C ALA A 293 17.40 3.23 19.31
N VAL A 294 17.76 1.96 19.11
CA VAL A 294 17.76 0.92 20.16
C VAL A 294 18.67 1.30 21.32
N VAL A 295 19.90 1.76 21.04
CA VAL A 295 20.85 2.18 22.07
C VAL A 295 20.33 3.40 22.84
N LEU A 296 19.84 4.43 22.15
CA LEU A 296 19.33 5.64 22.79
C LEU A 296 18.03 5.40 23.57
N CYS A 297 17.15 4.53 23.10
CA CYS A 297 15.98 4.09 23.87
C CYS A 297 16.38 3.30 25.12
N GLY A 298 17.34 2.38 24.98
CA GLY A 298 17.84 1.57 26.10
C GLY A 298 18.64 2.36 27.14
N PHE A 299 19.15 3.55 26.77
CA PHE A 299 19.96 4.40 27.62
C PHE A 299 19.25 4.86 28.90
N SER A 300 17.97 5.26 28.81
CA SER A 300 17.23 5.75 29.97
C SER A 300 15.76 5.34 29.91
N LYS A 301 15.19 4.96 31.06
CA LYS A 301 13.76 4.65 31.21
C LYS A 301 12.85 5.82 30.85
N LYS A 302 13.37 7.05 30.87
CA LYS A 302 12.63 8.29 30.58
C LYS A 302 12.33 8.48 29.09
N VAL A 303 13.15 7.88 28.21
CA VAL A 303 13.04 8.04 26.75
C VAL A 303 11.81 7.34 26.21
N SER A 304 10.94 8.09 25.52
CA SER A 304 9.70 7.62 24.90
C SER A 304 9.85 7.39 23.41
N LYS A 305 10.56 8.27 22.70
CA LYS A 305 10.74 8.24 21.25
C LYS A 305 12.12 8.70 20.82
N ILE A 306 12.55 8.24 19.64
CA ILE A 306 13.74 8.72 18.95
C ILE A 306 13.34 9.25 17.60
N TYR A 307 13.81 10.44 17.26
CA TYR A 307 13.64 11.05 15.95
C TYR A 307 14.99 11.14 15.25
N CYS A 308 15.02 10.86 13.94
CA CYS A 308 16.16 11.05 13.06
C CYS A 308 15.72 11.62 11.70
N ILE A 309 16.68 11.93 10.82
CA ILE A 309 16.42 12.50 9.49
C ILE A 309 15.57 13.78 9.59
N GLY A 310 15.97 14.69 10.48
CA GLY A 310 15.27 15.96 10.71
C GLY A 310 13.82 15.81 11.22
N GLY A 311 13.50 14.67 11.86
CA GLY A 311 12.18 14.36 12.40
C GLY A 311 11.32 13.46 11.51
N LEU A 312 11.72 13.21 10.25
CA LEU A 312 10.93 12.43 9.29
C LEU A 312 10.81 10.95 9.67
N HIS A 313 11.84 10.40 10.34
CA HIS A 313 11.84 9.02 10.78
C HIS A 313 11.79 8.99 12.32
N MET A 314 10.90 8.16 12.86
CA MET A 314 10.55 8.17 14.27
C MET A 314 10.39 6.74 14.78
N TYR A 315 11.08 6.45 15.88
CA TYR A 315 10.94 5.23 16.64
C TYR A 315 10.15 5.47 17.91
N PHE A 316 9.32 4.49 18.26
CA PHE A 316 8.58 4.43 19.51
C PHE A 316 9.24 3.43 20.44
N SER A 317 9.08 3.64 21.74
CA SER A 317 9.50 2.67 22.74
C SER A 317 8.34 2.18 23.59
N SER A 318 8.58 1.14 24.40
CA SER A 318 7.61 0.69 25.41
C SER A 318 7.33 1.75 26.50
N THR A 319 8.10 2.84 26.58
CA THR A 319 7.76 4.02 27.39
C THR A 319 6.79 4.92 26.61
N LYS A 320 5.54 5.02 27.08
CA LYS A 320 4.54 5.91 26.49
C LYS A 320 4.94 7.39 26.70
N SER A 321 4.90 8.16 25.62
CA SER A 321 5.09 9.61 25.63
C SER A 321 4.04 10.32 26.48
N THR A 322 4.47 11.33 27.24
CA THR A 322 3.58 12.28 27.94
C THR A 322 3.11 13.43 27.05
N ARG A 323 3.64 13.55 25.83
CA ARG A 323 3.25 14.60 24.88
C ARG A 323 1.88 14.30 24.30
N ASP A 324 0.93 15.21 24.53
CA ASP A 324 -0.44 15.05 24.03
C ASP A 324 -0.54 15.36 22.53
N ASN A 325 0.34 16.23 22.03
CA ASN A 325 0.36 16.59 20.62
C ASN A 325 1.04 15.52 19.75
N TRP A 326 0.36 15.11 18.67
CA TRP A 326 0.88 14.15 17.68
C TRP A 326 1.58 14.83 16.51
N SER A 327 1.35 16.14 16.30
CA SER A 327 2.00 16.87 15.21
C SER A 327 3.44 17.21 15.56
N TRP A 328 4.32 17.24 14.57
CA TRP A 328 5.69 17.73 14.71
C TRP A 328 6.05 18.56 13.47
N SER A 329 7.03 19.45 13.60
CA SER A 329 7.56 20.26 12.50
C SER A 329 9.06 20.02 12.36
N SER A 330 9.54 19.88 11.12
CA SER A 330 10.98 19.86 10.85
C SER A 330 11.70 21.14 11.30
N GLU A 331 10.95 22.24 11.42
CA GLU A 331 11.47 23.50 11.97
C GLU A 331 11.74 23.40 13.48
N ASP A 332 10.95 22.62 14.22
CA ASP A 332 11.19 22.39 15.66
C ASP A 332 12.55 21.71 15.84
N PHE A 333 12.83 20.67 15.04
CA PHE A 333 14.09 19.93 15.10
C PHE A 333 15.32 20.80 14.77
N LYS A 334 15.22 21.70 13.78
CA LYS A 334 16.28 22.68 13.49
C LYS A 334 16.51 23.65 14.66
N ASN A 335 15.44 24.07 15.32
CA ASN A 335 15.53 24.95 16.49
C ASN A 335 16.20 24.23 17.66
N PHE A 336 15.88 22.94 17.88
CA PHE A 336 16.53 22.14 18.91
C PHE A 336 18.03 21.92 18.62
N GLU A 337 18.38 21.67 17.36
CA GLU A 337 19.77 21.49 16.93
C GLU A 337 20.61 22.76 17.06
N SER A 338 20.04 23.93 16.75
CA SER A 338 20.72 25.24 16.82
C SER A 338 20.73 25.87 18.23
N SER A 339 20.04 25.24 19.18
CA SER A 339 19.95 25.71 20.56
C SER A 339 21.32 25.68 21.27
N LYS A 340 21.54 26.65 22.17
CA LYS A 340 22.75 26.66 23.02
C LYS A 340 22.80 25.49 23.99
N ASN A 341 21.64 24.97 24.39
CA ASN A 341 21.52 23.85 25.30
C ASN A 341 20.97 22.66 24.53
N ALA A 342 21.82 21.66 24.26
CA ALA A 342 21.42 20.48 23.51
C ALA A 342 20.43 19.57 24.28
N PHE A 343 20.51 19.56 25.62
CA PHE A 343 19.76 18.65 26.48
C PHE A 343 18.60 19.32 27.22
N ASN A 344 17.59 18.52 27.57
CA ASN A 344 16.42 18.90 28.35
C ASN A 344 15.68 20.14 27.84
N GLN A 345 15.62 20.32 26.52
CA GLN A 345 14.84 21.39 25.91
C GLN A 345 13.35 21.06 26.07
N THR A 346 12.51 22.05 26.40
CA THR A 346 11.07 21.81 26.55
C THR A 346 10.45 21.48 25.19
N TYR A 347 9.63 20.42 25.14
CA TYR A 347 8.85 20.04 23.98
C TYR A 347 7.42 19.66 24.40
N ASP A 348 6.56 20.67 24.43
CA ASP A 348 5.20 20.61 25.00
C ASP A 348 5.24 20.06 26.45
N GLU A 349 4.51 18.99 26.77
CA GLU A 349 4.50 18.35 28.09
C GLU A 349 5.75 17.49 28.36
N SER A 350 6.59 17.28 27.35
CA SER A 350 7.78 16.43 27.40
C SER A 350 9.05 17.27 27.27
N PHE A 351 10.20 16.60 27.25
CA PHE A 351 11.48 17.20 26.97
C PHE A 351 12.11 16.53 25.76
N ILE A 352 13.00 17.25 25.08
CA ILE A 352 13.77 16.75 23.96
C ILE A 352 15.26 17.00 24.18
N SER A 353 16.10 16.09 23.72
CA SER A 353 17.56 16.22 23.78
C SER A 353 18.19 15.82 22.47
N PHE A 354 19.15 16.63 22.04
CA PHE A 354 19.82 16.49 20.75
C PHE A 354 21.20 15.84 20.94
N ILE A 355 21.50 14.87 20.08
CA ILE A 355 22.83 14.27 19.96
C ILE A 355 23.15 14.02 18.48
N GLU A 356 24.42 14.19 18.12
CA GLU A 356 24.91 13.91 16.78
C GLU A 356 25.79 12.65 16.85
N LEU A 357 25.42 11.63 16.07
CA LEU A 357 26.11 10.34 16.01
C LEU A 357 26.22 9.93 14.53
N TYR A 358 27.34 9.35 14.11
CA TYR A 358 27.55 8.93 12.72
C TYR A 358 27.31 10.04 11.66
N GLY A 359 27.52 11.32 12.02
CA GLY A 359 27.28 12.46 11.14
C GLY A 359 25.79 12.79 10.93
N GLU A 360 24.90 12.17 11.72
CA GLU A 360 23.46 12.32 11.65
C GLU A 360 22.91 12.88 12.97
N SER A 361 21.82 13.63 12.87
CA SER A 361 21.15 14.29 13.99
C SER A 361 20.05 13.38 14.57
N TYR A 362 20.15 13.11 15.87
CA TYR A 362 19.19 12.32 16.64
C TYR A 362 18.59 13.16 17.76
N PHE A 363 17.28 12.98 17.97
CA PHE A 363 16.54 13.66 19.02
C PHE A 363 15.82 12.65 19.90
N MET A 364 16.08 12.73 21.20
CA MET A 364 15.49 11.87 22.22
C MET A 364 14.35 12.62 22.88
N GLU A 365 13.11 12.19 22.68
CA GLU A 365 11.97 12.66 23.48
C GLU A 365 11.93 11.85 24.78
N HIS A 366 11.78 12.54 25.90
CA HIS A 366 11.71 11.91 27.23
C HIS A 366 10.73 12.64 28.14
N ASN A 367 10.08 11.87 29.01
CA ASN A 367 8.98 12.35 29.86
C ASN A 367 9.48 13.15 31.09
N GLU A 368 10.76 12.98 31.44
CA GLU A 368 11.41 13.64 32.56
C GLU A 368 12.79 14.08 32.16
N LYS A 369 13.28 15.20 32.74
CA LYS A 369 14.63 15.68 32.47
C LYS A 369 15.68 14.59 32.73
N LEU A 370 16.60 14.46 31.77
CA LEU A 370 17.84 13.72 31.96
C LEU A 370 18.67 14.39 33.05
N ASP A 371 19.22 13.59 33.96
CA ASP A 371 20.08 14.10 35.02
C ASP A 371 21.51 14.38 34.52
N GLU A 372 22.34 14.99 35.37
CA GLU A 372 23.70 15.37 35.00
C GLU A 372 24.59 14.18 34.66
N ASN A 373 24.34 13.00 35.22
CA ASN A 373 25.14 11.81 34.90
C ASN A 373 24.71 11.26 33.54
N GLU A 374 23.39 11.19 33.30
CA GLU A 374 22.84 10.80 32.00
C GLU A 374 23.37 11.70 30.88
N ILE A 375 23.39 13.03 31.09
CA ILE A 375 23.93 13.98 30.11
C ILE A 375 25.43 13.74 29.85
N LYS A 376 26.24 13.55 30.91
CA LYS A 376 27.68 13.28 30.77
C LYS A 376 27.95 11.99 29.98
N GLU A 377 27.17 10.95 30.20
CA GLU A 377 27.31 9.68 29.47
C GLU A 377 27.01 9.85 27.98
N LEU A 378 25.96 10.61 27.63
CA LEU A 378 25.65 10.95 26.24
C LEU A 378 26.75 11.80 25.57
N GLU A 379 27.34 12.74 26.31
CA GLU A 379 28.48 13.52 25.82
C GLU A 379 29.71 12.63 25.58
N ILE A 380 29.99 11.67 26.46
CA ILE A 380 31.07 10.69 26.26
C ILE A 380 30.80 9.83 25.03
N LEU A 381 29.58 9.34 24.85
CA LEU A 381 29.17 8.57 23.68
C LEU A 381 29.44 9.33 22.38
N LYS A 382 29.08 10.62 22.34
CA LYS A 382 29.38 11.52 21.22
C LYS A 382 30.87 11.60 20.92
N ILE A 383 31.71 11.83 21.94
CA ILE A 383 33.17 11.98 21.78
C ILE A 383 33.82 10.69 21.28
N LEU A 384 33.45 9.55 21.86
CA LEU A 384 33.98 8.24 21.47
C LEU A 384 33.69 7.97 19.98
N HIS A 385 32.49 8.29 19.54
CA HIS A 385 32.09 8.15 18.14
C HIS A 385 32.87 9.08 17.21
N THR A 386 32.98 10.38 17.52
CA THR A 386 33.72 11.35 16.69
C THR A 386 35.20 10.97 16.53
N THR A 387 35.78 10.27 17.50
CA THR A 387 37.19 9.84 17.47
C THR A 387 37.38 8.58 16.63
N MET A 388 36.40 7.66 16.60
CA MET A 388 36.45 6.46 15.77
C MET A 388 36.22 6.77 14.28
N ALA A 389 35.35 7.73 13.94
CA ALA A 389 35.07 8.13 12.56
C ALA A 389 36.23 8.88 11.85
N LYS A 390 37.30 9.25 12.58
CA LYS A 390 38.50 9.91 12.04
C LYS A 390 39.68 8.96 11.76
N LYS A 391 39.49 7.66 12.01
CA LYS A 391 40.41 6.58 11.63
C LYS A 391 39.77 5.77 10.51
#